data_AF-A0A838WHL2-F1
#
_entry.id   AF-A0A838WHL2-F1
#
_cell.length_a   1.000
_cell.length_b   1.000
_cell.length_c   1.000
_cell.angle_alpha   90.00
_cell.angle_beta   90.00
_cell.angle_gamma   90.00
#
_symmetry.space_group_name_H-M   'P 1'
#
loop_
_entity.id
_entity.type
_entity.pdbx_description
1 polymer ?
#
loop_
_entity_poly.entity_id
_entity_poly.type
_entity_poly.pdbx_seq_one_letter_code
_entity_poly.pdbx_strand_id
1 'polypeptide(L)'
;MSAVRFSQLPDDARLWVFAAARPLTTEQRETLLAQVDEFLESWLAHGRKVVGGRELRHDRFLLVAADERATGVSGCSIDTLFRRLQGLERELGVPLLDSSLV
;
A
#
# COMPACT_ATOMS: atom_id res chain seq x y z
N MET A 1 6.33 -12.27 11.42
CA MET A 1 5.73 -11.78 10.17
C MET A 1 4.84 -10.59 10.52
N SER A 2 4.82 -9.54 9.70
CA SER A 2 4.02 -8.33 9.96
C SER A 2 2.97 -8.06 8.88
N ALA A 3 3.17 -8.56 7.67
CA ALA A 3 2.14 -8.63 6.65
C ALA A 3 1.05 -9.62 7.08
N VAL A 4 -0.21 -9.18 7.09
CA VAL A 4 -1.42 -9.97 7.42
C VAL A 4 -2.46 -9.84 6.31
N ARG A 5 -3.48 -10.71 6.32
CA ARG A 5 -4.59 -10.56 5.36
C ARG A 5 -5.35 -9.27 5.67
N PHE A 6 -5.77 -8.53 4.64
CA PHE A 6 -6.53 -7.29 4.80
C PHE A 6 -7.78 -7.46 5.68
N SER A 7 -8.50 -8.58 5.54
CA SER A 7 -9.69 -8.91 6.34
C SER A 7 -9.42 -9.25 7.82
N GLN A 8 -8.16 -9.35 8.23
CA GLN A 8 -7.76 -9.59 9.63
C GLN A 8 -7.39 -8.31 10.37
N LEU A 9 -7.31 -7.18 9.67
CA LEU A 9 -7.03 -5.89 10.30
C LEU A 9 -8.24 -5.41 11.10
N PRO A 10 -8.01 -4.68 12.21
CA PRO A 10 -9.11 -4.13 13.00
C PRO A 10 -9.88 -3.06 12.24
N ASP A 11 -11.15 -2.84 12.61
CA ASP A 11 -12.04 -1.87 11.93
C ASP A 11 -11.54 -0.41 12.02
N ASP A 12 -10.68 -0.11 13.00
CA ASP A 12 -10.04 1.20 13.15
C ASP A 12 -8.61 1.25 12.59
N ALA A 13 -8.21 0.23 11.81
CA ALA A 13 -6.97 0.29 11.05
C ALA A 13 -7.00 1.48 10.09
N ARG A 14 -5.88 2.18 10.01
CA ARG A 14 -5.76 3.28 9.08
C ARG A 14 -5.69 2.74 7.65
N LEU A 15 -6.55 3.27 6.78
CA LEU A 15 -6.67 2.86 5.39
C LEU A 15 -6.18 3.97 4.45
N TRP A 16 -5.31 3.60 3.52
CA TRP A 16 -5.00 4.39 2.33
C TRP A 16 -5.60 3.70 1.10
N VAL A 17 -6.24 4.49 0.24
CA VAL A 17 -6.82 4.02 -1.01
C VAL A 17 -6.16 4.75 -2.16
N PHE A 18 -5.52 3.99 -3.05
CA PHE A 18 -4.82 4.49 -4.23
C PHE A 18 -5.57 4.04 -5.47
N ALA A 19 -5.98 4.99 -6.30
CA ALA A 19 -6.77 4.72 -7.49
C ALA A 19 -5.89 4.80 -8.73
N ALA A 20 -5.74 3.67 -9.43
CA ALA A 20 -5.09 3.68 -10.74
C ALA A 20 -5.89 4.55 -11.73
N ALA A 21 -5.19 5.31 -12.57
CA ALA A 21 -5.81 6.19 -13.57
C ALA A 21 -6.75 5.42 -14.52
N ARG A 22 -6.44 4.14 -14.77
CA ARG A 22 -7.25 3.17 -15.53
C ARG A 22 -7.19 1.80 -14.85
N PRO A 23 -8.10 0.87 -15.18
CA PRO A 23 -7.95 -0.53 -14.78
C PRO A 23 -6.59 -1.10 -15.20
N LEU A 24 -6.00 -1.91 -14.32
CA LEU A 24 -4.74 -2.59 -14.50
C LEU A 24 -4.94 -3.89 -15.30
N THR A 25 -4.00 -4.19 -16.20
CA THR A 25 -3.95 -5.52 -16.85
C THR A 25 -3.58 -6.59 -15.83
N THR A 26 -3.77 -7.87 -16.17
CA THR A 26 -3.40 -8.99 -15.29
C THR A 26 -1.95 -8.93 -14.85
N GLU A 27 -1.03 -8.68 -15.77
CA GLU A 27 0.40 -8.59 -15.51
C GLU A 27 0.74 -7.40 -14.60
N GLN A 28 0.07 -6.25 -14.81
CA GLN A 28 0.22 -5.07 -13.96
C GLN A 28 -0.28 -5.33 -12.53
N ARG A 29 -1.40 -6.06 -12.38
CA ARG A 29 -1.91 -6.43 -11.06
C ARG A 29 -0.97 -7.36 -10.33
N GLU A 30 -0.49 -8.42 -10.99
CA GLU A 30 0.43 -9.37 -10.37
C GLU A 30 1.71 -8.68 -9.92
N THR A 31 2.28 -7.83 -10.78
CA THR A 31 3.46 -7.01 -10.45
C THR A 31 3.19 -6.09 -9.27
N LEU A 32 2.08 -5.33 -9.30
CA LEU A 32 1.70 -4.43 -8.21
C LEU A 32 1.57 -5.17 -6.88
N LEU A 33 0.82 -6.28 -6.87
CA LEU A 33 0.54 -7.03 -5.66
C LEU A 33 1.82 -7.65 -5.07
N ALA A 34 2.68 -8.24 -5.90
CA ALA A 34 3.95 -8.80 -5.45
C ALA A 34 4.88 -7.74 -4.84
N GLN A 35 4.99 -6.58 -5.49
CA GLN A 35 5.86 -5.50 -5.02
C GLN A 35 5.32 -4.80 -3.75
N VAL A 36 4.00 -4.74 -3.58
CA VAL A 36 3.37 -4.24 -2.35
C VAL A 36 3.52 -5.26 -1.21
N ASP A 37 3.41 -6.56 -1.47
CA ASP A 37 3.64 -7.60 -0.46
C ASP A 37 5.07 -7.53 0.08
N GLU A 38 6.07 -7.43 -0.81
CA GLU A 38 7.47 -7.25 -0.43
C GLU A 38 7.68 -5.97 0.42
N PHE A 39 7.01 -4.88 0.06
CA PHE A 39 7.05 -3.66 0.85
C PHE A 39 6.45 -3.88 2.25
N LEU A 40 5.28 -4.52 2.38
CA LEU A 40 4.64 -4.76 3.68
C LEU A 40 5.49 -5.62 4.61
N GLU A 41 6.30 -6.55 4.09
CA GLU A 41 7.22 -7.36 4.90
C GLU A 41 8.41 -6.56 5.47
N SER A 42 8.78 -5.49 4.77
CA SER A 42 9.89 -4.59 5.09
C SER A 42 9.43 -3.24 5.66
N TRP A 43 8.13 -3.01 5.80
CA TRP A 43 7.59 -1.72 6.24
C TRP A 43 7.86 -1.48 7.73
N LEU A 44 8.57 -0.38 8.02
CA LEU A 44 9.00 -0.01 9.36
C LEU A 44 8.45 1.36 9.77
N ALA A 45 7.99 1.46 11.02
CA ALA A 45 7.67 2.70 11.72
C ALA A 45 8.48 2.76 13.02
N HIS A 46 9.32 3.78 13.16
CA HIS A 46 10.24 3.93 14.31
C HIS A 46 11.05 2.65 14.62
N GLY A 47 11.53 1.96 13.58
CA GLY A 47 12.30 0.72 13.71
C GLY A 47 11.47 -0.54 14.06
N ARG A 48 10.15 -0.42 14.20
CA ARG A 48 9.24 -1.55 14.42
C ARG A 48 8.53 -1.92 13.13
N LYS A 49 8.31 -3.21 12.89
CA LYS A 49 7.57 -3.70 11.72
C LYS A 49 6.11 -3.30 11.82
N VAL A 50 5.61 -2.59 10.81
CA VAL A 50 4.20 -2.21 10.70
C VAL A 50 3.36 -3.45 10.43
N VAL A 51 2.34 -3.68 11.27
CA VAL A 51 1.32 -4.71 11.00
C VAL A 51 0.38 -4.15 9.95
N GLY A 52 0.41 -4.70 8.75
CA GLY A 52 -0.32 -4.14 7.61
C GLY A 52 -0.76 -5.19 6.61
N GLY A 53 -1.69 -4.80 5.76
CA GLY A 53 -2.28 -5.65 4.74
C GLY A 53 -2.71 -4.84 3.53
N ARG A 54 -2.93 -5.52 2.42
CA ARG A 54 -3.35 -4.90 1.17
C ARG A 54 -4.46 -5.67 0.48
N GLU A 55 -5.26 -4.96 -0.30
CA GLU A 55 -6.28 -5.54 -1.18
C GLU A 55 -6.31 -4.75 -2.49
N LEU A 56 -6.59 -5.41 -3.61
CA LEU A 56 -6.85 -4.73 -4.88
C LEU A 56 -8.30 -5.00 -5.28
N ARG A 57 -9.08 -3.92 -5.47
CA ARG A 57 -10.49 -4.02 -5.87
C ARG A 57 -10.71 -3.44 -7.25
N HIS A 58 -11.59 -4.11 -8.01
CA HIS A 58 -12.01 -3.69 -9.35
C HIS A 58 -10.84 -3.42 -10.31
N ASP A 59 -9.73 -4.15 -10.13
CA ASP A 59 -8.49 -3.99 -10.89
C ASP A 59 -7.94 -2.56 -10.90
N ARG A 60 -8.30 -1.74 -9.90
CA ARG A 60 -8.05 -0.29 -9.93
C ARG A 60 -7.70 0.31 -8.58
N PHE A 61 -8.36 -0.13 -7.51
CA PHE A 61 -8.21 0.47 -6.20
C PHE A 61 -7.30 -0.39 -5.33
N LEU A 62 -6.06 0.05 -5.16
CA LEU A 62 -5.15 -0.54 -4.19
C LEU A 62 -5.47 0.03 -2.81
N LEU A 63 -5.92 -0.84 -1.93
CA LEU A 63 -6.13 -0.56 -0.52
C LEU A 63 -4.90 -1.04 0.24
N VAL A 64 -4.32 -0.17 1.06
CA VAL A 64 -3.26 -0.52 2.02
C VAL A 64 -3.75 -0.10 3.39
N ALA A 65 -3.73 -1.00 4.35
CA ALA A 65 -4.14 -0.69 5.71
C ALA A 65 -3.08 -1.10 6.73
N ALA A 66 -3.02 -0.35 7.84
CA ALA A 66 -2.09 -0.58 8.93
C ALA A 66 -2.77 -0.48 10.30
N ASP A 67 -2.37 -1.37 11.21
CA ASP A 67 -2.74 -1.31 12.61
C ASP A 67 -1.85 -0.29 13.35
N GLU A 68 -2.37 0.93 13.48
CA GLU A 68 -1.68 2.03 14.17
C GLU A 68 -1.54 1.77 15.68
N ARG A 69 -2.43 1.00 16.31
CA ARG A 69 -2.33 0.66 17.74
C ARG A 69 -1.13 -0.23 18.01
N ALA A 70 -0.84 -1.17 17.10
CA ALA A 70 0.29 -2.08 17.23
C ALA A 70 1.64 -1.37 17.08
N THR A 71 1.75 -0.41 16.16
CA THR A 71 3.07 0.05 15.67
C THR A 71 3.27 1.57 15.64
N GLY A 72 2.21 2.37 15.72
CA GLY A 72 2.28 3.83 15.66
C GLY A 72 2.90 4.31 14.35
N VAL A 73 2.16 4.17 13.25
CA VAL A 73 2.61 4.60 11.92
C VAL A 73 2.94 6.08 11.94
N SER A 74 4.16 6.44 11.56
CA SER A 74 4.68 7.82 11.60
C SER A 74 4.78 8.44 10.22
N GLY A 75 4.88 9.77 10.15
CA GLY A 75 5.03 10.50 8.88
C GLY A 75 6.13 9.93 7.98
N CYS A 76 7.32 9.66 8.54
CA CYS A 76 8.43 9.07 7.78
C CYS A 76 8.11 7.67 7.22
N SER A 77 7.37 6.84 7.98
CA SER A 77 6.92 5.53 7.49
C SER A 77 5.80 5.63 6.45
N ILE A 78 5.01 6.70 6.47
CA ILE A 78 4.02 6.98 5.42
C ILE A 78 4.76 7.45 4.16
N ASP A 79 5.77 8.30 4.29
CA ASP A 79 6.59 8.76 3.16
C ASP A 79 7.28 7.60 2.42
N THR A 80 7.65 6.51 3.12
CA THR A 80 8.18 5.31 2.45
C THR A 80 7.12 4.56 1.65
N LEU A 81 5.88 4.48 2.15
CA LEU A 81 4.75 3.92 1.39
C LEU A 81 4.50 4.73 0.11
N PHE A 82 4.40 6.05 0.21
CA PHE A 82 4.18 6.90 -0.97
C PHE A 82 5.34 6.81 -1.96
N ARG A 83 6.59 6.84 -1.50
CA ARG A 83 7.76 6.68 -2.39
C ARG A 83 7.79 5.32 -3.09
N ARG A 84 7.41 4.25 -2.40
CA ARG A 84 7.31 2.91 -3.00
C ARG A 84 6.26 2.91 -4.11
N LEU A 85 5.09 3.48 -3.87
CA LEU A 85 4.03 3.56 -4.87
C LEU A 85 4.42 4.44 -6.06
N GLN A 86 5.12 5.57 -5.85
CA GLN A 86 5.70 6.37 -6.95
C GLN A 86 6.72 5.61 -7.80
N GLY A 87 7.45 4.67 -7.21
CA GLY A 87 8.29 3.73 -7.96
C GLY A 87 7.44 2.84 -8.86
N LEU A 88 6.40 2.23 -8.28
CA LEU A 88 5.50 1.32 -8.98
C LEU A 88 4.72 1.99 -10.11
N GLU A 89 4.32 3.25 -9.96
CA GLU A 89 3.70 4.02 -11.05
C GLU A 89 4.58 4.04 -12.31
N ARG A 90 5.89 4.26 -12.13
CA ARG A 90 6.87 4.33 -13.21
C ARG A 90 7.12 2.96 -13.83
N GLU A 91 7.19 1.92 -13.01
CA GLU A 91 7.37 0.54 -13.47
C GLU A 91 6.16 0.02 -14.25
N LEU A 92 4.95 0.33 -13.79
CA LEU A 92 3.70 -0.13 -14.40
C LEU A 92 3.27 0.73 -15.59
N GLY A 93 3.79 1.95 -15.71
CA GLY A 93 3.35 2.94 -16.69
C GLY A 93 1.91 3.42 -16.47
N VAL A 94 1.46 3.41 -15.21
CA VAL A 94 0.10 3.79 -14.81
C VAL A 94 0.17 4.64 -13.54
N PRO A 95 -0.38 5.86 -13.55
CA PRO A 95 -0.52 6.65 -12.32
C PRO A 95 -1.43 5.95 -11.30
N LEU A 96 -1.01 5.94 -10.05
CA LEU A 96 -1.67 5.39 -8.85
C LEU A 96 -1.91 6.47 -7.78
N LEU A 97 -1.11 7.54 -7.81
CA LEU A 97 -1.08 8.67 -6.91
C LEU A 97 -1.48 9.91 -7.70
N ASP A 98 -2.74 10.32 -7.57
CA ASP A 98 -3.15 11.60 -8.10
C ASP A 98 -2.66 12.71 -7.16
N SER A 99 -1.58 13.38 -7.56
CA SER A 99 -1.06 14.57 -6.88
C SER A 99 -1.58 15.88 -7.48
N SER A 100 -2.51 15.80 -8.45
CA SER A 100 -3.11 16.99 -9.11
C SER A 100 -4.34 17.54 -8.40
N LEU A 101 -4.79 16.89 -7.33
CA LEU A 101 -5.86 17.34 -6.44
C LEU A 101 -5.29 18.05 -5.20
N VAL A 102 -4.55 19.14 -5.41
CA VAL A 102 -4.16 20.07 -4.34
C VAL A 102 -4.29 21.50 -4.81
#